data_AF-A0A813SAZ1-F1
#
_entry.id   AF-A0A813SAZ1-F1
#
_cell.length_a   1.000
_cell.length_b   1.000
_cell.length_c   1.000
_cell.angle_alpha   90.00
_cell.angle_beta   90.00
_cell.angle_gamma   90.00
#
_symmetry.space_group_name_H-M   'P 1'
#
loop_
_entity.id
_entity.type
_entity.pdbx_description
1 polymer ?
#
loop_
_entity_poly.entity_id
_entity_poly.type
_entity_poly.pdbx_seq_one_letter_code
_entity_poly.pdbx_strand_id
1 'polypeptide(L)'
;MISFKLILFIFVYGIIHVNGICDSQTGPVGSIECSSNDDFTKKQWNTCLTNNYIQRHSQGRQKCADGNNYCTYACMPEAYYVEAGDVVDTCACNDSLIPPVSSLPTECFSPDGSNCDWYKSCLERKYSCEGTSTEYLLIYTKIFCNLFIKYKNVFTDRALRWIDDGRKCLQMALVQFVRPFINGTCQAIDDAASDAFKSCNLQPYPQQGSICDITRRDWLRAFWMMKFEYNISISTAAYVWLQKALETFYECQNDPQVNDFGHVYQEFKLTMDLIQTSWNNQINLNKDQFDQIAIDITHRIAKFLNASPEQWGWYGYGVTLAQQRSNTVYKQMTIVLLVADLSGIVNNTLIPPVNITNIKFNELIEKFKNALIKGDLLIQNDNGTFYASQMGHCMDMKCHATIENISAPPYGSKNDARRIVIKNNNHIHSNWSLISQRVNAQINNKA
;
A
#
# COMPACT_ATOMS: atom_id res chain seq x y z
N MET A 1 8.79 -79.23 39.24
CA MET A 1 8.30 -78.22 40.20
C MET A 1 9.34 -77.09 40.21
N ILE A 2 9.07 -75.96 39.54
CA ILE A 2 8.72 -74.65 40.15
C ILE A 2 9.93 -74.11 40.97
N SER A 3 10.55 -72.95 40.72
CA SER A 3 10.22 -71.78 39.90
C SER A 3 11.50 -70.94 39.68
N PHE A 4 11.68 -70.42 38.47
CA PHE A 4 12.56 -69.29 38.16
C PHE A 4 11.91 -68.01 38.73
N LYS A 5 12.60 -67.23 39.57
CA LYS A 5 12.22 -65.85 39.88
C LYS A 5 13.27 -64.91 39.30
N LEU A 6 13.00 -64.52 38.05
CA LEU A 6 13.56 -63.37 37.36
C LEU A 6 12.93 -62.11 37.98
N ILE A 7 13.69 -61.32 38.73
CA ILE A 7 13.26 -59.98 39.15
C ILE A 7 13.68 -59.03 38.03
N LEU A 8 12.75 -58.82 37.09
CA LEU A 8 12.82 -57.78 36.08
C LEU A 8 12.34 -56.48 36.74
N PHE A 9 13.27 -55.63 37.17
CA PHE A 9 12.97 -54.26 37.59
C PHE A 9 12.66 -53.45 36.31
N ILE A 10 11.38 -53.41 35.94
CA ILE A 10 10.88 -52.47 34.93
C ILE A 10 10.84 -51.09 35.60
N PHE A 11 11.88 -50.28 35.38
CA PHE A 11 11.77 -48.83 35.50
C PHE A 11 10.84 -48.35 34.38
N VAL A 12 9.53 -48.35 34.64
CA VAL A 12 8.60 -47.52 33.89
C VAL A 12 8.86 -46.10 34.35
N TYR A 13 9.89 -45.46 33.76
CA TYR A 13 9.88 -44.01 33.63
C TYR A 13 8.71 -43.69 32.71
N GLY A 14 7.54 -43.53 33.32
CA GLY A 14 6.43 -42.83 32.70
C GLY A 14 6.86 -41.39 32.54
N ILE A 15 7.65 -41.11 31.50
CA ILE A 15 7.68 -39.80 30.90
C ILE A 15 6.25 -39.63 30.38
N ILE A 16 5.41 -38.98 31.18
CA ILE A 16 4.23 -38.32 30.67
C ILE A 16 4.79 -37.26 29.73
N HIS A 17 5.12 -37.64 28.50
CA HIS A 17 5.17 -36.70 27.40
C HIS A 17 3.72 -36.26 27.28
N VAL A 18 3.39 -35.18 27.98
CA VAL A 18 2.31 -34.31 27.58
C VAL A 18 2.73 -33.89 26.18
N ASN A 19 2.25 -34.62 25.17
CA ASN A 19 2.40 -34.21 23.78
C ASN A 19 1.75 -32.83 23.73
N GLY A 20 2.59 -31.79 23.66
CA GLY A 20 2.13 -30.44 23.39
C GLY A 20 1.27 -30.47 22.14
N ILE A 21 0.28 -29.58 22.06
CA ILE A 21 -0.67 -29.60 20.93
C ILE A 21 0.09 -29.34 19.60
N CYS A 22 1.24 -28.67 19.70
CA CYS A 22 2.16 -28.42 18.60
C CYS A 22 3.22 -29.51 18.47
N ASP A 23 3.05 -30.42 17.52
CA ASP A 23 4.10 -31.36 17.12
C ASP A 23 5.17 -30.62 16.29
N SER A 24 6.43 -30.82 16.66
CA SER A 24 7.56 -30.09 16.07
C SER A 24 7.78 -30.32 14.57
N GLN A 25 7.27 -31.44 14.04
CA GLN A 25 7.47 -31.86 12.65
C GLN A 25 6.21 -31.69 11.80
N THR A 26 5.02 -31.77 12.41
CA THR A 26 3.73 -31.85 11.71
C THR A 26 2.72 -30.77 12.14
N GLY A 27 2.99 -30.02 13.21
CA GLY A 27 2.10 -28.98 13.73
C GLY A 27 0.94 -29.54 14.59
N PRO A 28 -0.31 -29.04 14.46
CA PRO A 28 -0.84 -28.19 13.39
C PRO A 28 -0.72 -26.69 13.67
N VAL A 29 -0.52 -25.92 12.60
CA VAL A 29 -0.45 -24.45 12.65
C VAL A 29 -1.76 -23.85 13.15
N GLY A 30 -1.67 -22.87 14.05
CA GLY A 30 -2.83 -22.16 14.61
C GLY A 30 -3.46 -22.84 15.81
N SER A 31 -3.00 -24.02 16.22
CA SER A 31 -3.36 -24.61 17.51
C SER A 31 -2.89 -23.73 18.65
N ILE A 32 -3.71 -23.63 19.69
CA ILE A 32 -3.47 -22.75 20.84
C ILE A 32 -3.44 -23.56 22.10
N GLU A 33 -2.46 -23.26 22.95
CA GLU A 33 -2.33 -23.84 24.27
C GLU A 33 -2.01 -22.77 25.31
N CYS A 34 -2.30 -23.10 26.56
CA CYS A 34 -1.92 -22.30 27.71
C CYS A 34 -0.73 -22.98 28.39
N SER A 35 0.45 -22.38 28.31
CA SER A 35 1.67 -22.99 28.86
C SER A 35 2.54 -21.99 29.61
N SER A 36 3.30 -22.51 30.58
CA SER A 36 4.33 -21.75 31.31
C SER A 36 5.59 -21.69 30.48
N ASN A 37 6.25 -20.53 30.45
CA ASN A 37 7.62 -20.37 29.99
C ASN A 37 8.41 -19.70 31.13
N ASP A 38 9.65 -20.13 31.35
CA ASP A 38 10.54 -19.63 32.41
C ASP A 38 10.77 -18.11 32.30
N ASP A 39 10.61 -17.55 31.10
CA ASP A 39 10.76 -16.12 30.84
C ASP A 39 9.59 -15.26 31.36
N PHE A 40 8.46 -15.86 31.75
CA PHE A 40 7.25 -15.13 32.11
C PHE A 40 6.72 -15.46 33.51
N THR A 41 6.22 -14.44 34.21
CA THR A 41 5.64 -14.57 35.56
C THR A 41 4.27 -15.25 35.58
N LYS A 42 3.59 -15.36 34.43
CA LYS A 42 2.28 -16.00 34.26
C LYS A 42 2.30 -16.90 33.02
N LYS A 43 1.46 -17.95 33.03
CA LYS A 43 1.17 -18.76 31.84
C LYS A 43 0.62 -17.86 30.73
N GLN A 44 1.03 -18.11 29.50
CA GLN A 44 0.58 -17.34 28.34
C GLN A 44 -0.13 -18.19 27.30
N TRP A 45 -0.98 -17.53 26.53
CA TRP A 45 -1.43 -18.09 25.26
C TRP A 45 -0.23 -18.28 24.34
N ASN A 46 -0.10 -19.49 23.81
CA ASN A 46 0.91 -19.87 22.84
C ASN A 46 0.23 -20.40 21.59
N THR A 47 0.74 -20.00 20.42
CA THR A 47 0.24 -20.47 19.12
C THR A 47 1.28 -21.39 18.49
N CYS A 48 0.86 -22.54 17.95
CA CYS A 48 1.72 -23.39 17.12
C CYS A 48 1.94 -22.73 15.75
N LEU A 49 3.18 -22.43 15.40
CA LEU A 49 3.53 -21.68 14.19
C LEU A 49 4.68 -22.34 13.45
N THR A 50 4.81 -22.01 12.16
CA THR A 50 5.97 -22.45 11.38
C THR A 50 7.24 -21.74 11.84
N ASN A 51 8.38 -22.44 11.80
CA ASN A 51 9.69 -21.87 12.05
C ASN A 51 9.96 -20.67 11.12
N ASN A 52 9.53 -20.77 9.85
CA ASN A 52 9.65 -19.67 8.88
C ASN A 52 8.89 -18.42 9.35
N TYR A 53 7.65 -18.57 9.84
CA TYR A 53 6.91 -17.43 10.41
C TYR A 53 7.67 -16.81 11.58
N ILE A 54 8.11 -17.61 12.55
CA ILE A 54 8.79 -17.09 13.77
C ILE A 54 10.09 -16.35 13.40
N GLN A 55 10.91 -16.94 12.52
CA GLN A 55 12.12 -16.30 12.04
C GLN A 55 11.84 -14.98 11.34
N ARG A 56 10.80 -14.93 10.50
CA ARG A 56 10.45 -13.73 9.76
C ARG A 56 9.87 -12.64 10.66
N HIS A 57 8.96 -13.01 11.55
CA HIS A 57 8.27 -12.12 12.49
C HIS A 57 9.24 -11.49 13.50
N SER A 58 10.12 -12.31 14.06
CA SER A 58 11.13 -11.87 15.03
C SER A 58 12.34 -11.18 14.39
N GLN A 59 12.37 -11.04 13.06
CA GLN A 59 13.51 -10.52 12.30
C GLN A 59 14.80 -11.34 12.52
N GLY A 60 14.65 -12.66 12.61
CA GLY A 60 15.73 -13.63 12.78
C GLY A 60 16.21 -13.80 14.22
N ARG A 61 15.65 -13.03 15.18
CA ARG A 61 16.05 -13.11 16.59
C ARG A 61 15.61 -14.41 17.25
N GLN A 62 14.50 -14.97 16.80
CA GLN A 62 13.91 -16.18 17.37
C GLN A 62 13.64 -17.20 16.26
N LYS A 63 13.79 -18.48 16.59
CA LYS A 63 13.55 -19.62 15.71
C LYS A 63 13.14 -20.82 16.55
N CYS A 64 12.53 -21.81 15.90
CA CYS A 64 12.38 -23.12 16.53
C CYS A 64 13.74 -23.79 16.75
N ALA A 65 13.78 -24.76 17.66
CA ALA A 65 14.97 -25.60 17.87
C ALA A 65 15.41 -26.26 16.55
N ASP A 66 16.70 -26.52 16.41
CA ASP A 66 17.27 -27.02 15.16
C ASP A 66 16.62 -28.36 14.75
N GLY A 67 16.17 -28.44 13.49
CA GLY A 67 15.42 -29.57 12.95
C GLY A 67 13.91 -29.51 13.13
N ASN A 68 13.37 -28.53 13.87
CA ASN A 68 11.93 -28.36 14.03
C ASN A 68 11.35 -27.46 12.94
N ASN A 69 10.26 -27.91 12.31
CA ASN A 69 9.49 -27.14 11.34
C ASN A 69 8.43 -26.25 12.02
N TYR A 70 8.00 -26.65 13.22
CA TYR A 70 6.97 -25.97 14.00
C TYR A 70 7.39 -25.86 15.46
N CYS A 71 6.90 -24.82 16.13
CA CYS A 71 7.01 -24.68 17.58
C CYS A 71 5.95 -23.70 18.11
N THR A 72 5.75 -23.72 19.42
CA THR A 72 4.88 -22.79 20.13
C THR A 72 5.52 -21.42 20.22
N TYR A 73 4.74 -20.37 20.00
CA TYR A 73 5.17 -18.99 20.05
C TYR A 73 4.25 -18.17 20.98
N ALA A 74 4.85 -17.51 21.96
CA ALA A 74 4.12 -16.85 23.04
C ALA A 74 3.46 -15.54 22.56
N CYS A 75 2.28 -15.24 23.13
CA CYS A 75 1.49 -14.07 22.80
C CYS A 75 2.27 -12.74 22.93
N MET A 76 3.10 -12.56 23.97
CA MET A 76 3.82 -11.30 24.18
C MET A 76 4.82 -10.97 23.06
N PRO A 77 5.80 -11.83 22.74
CA PRO A 77 6.73 -11.55 21.64
C PRO A 77 6.05 -11.59 20.26
N GLU A 78 4.92 -12.29 20.13
CA GLU A 78 4.16 -12.34 18.89
C GLU A 78 3.35 -11.06 18.64
N ALA A 79 2.38 -10.74 19.50
CA ALA A 79 1.41 -9.69 19.25
C ALA A 79 1.94 -8.30 19.66
N TYR A 80 2.87 -8.23 20.60
CA TYR A 80 3.29 -6.97 21.21
C TYR A 80 4.78 -6.68 21.05
N TYR A 81 5.56 -7.60 20.44
CA TYR A 81 7.01 -7.46 20.25
C TYR A 81 7.80 -7.18 21.54
N VAL A 82 7.31 -7.67 22.69
CA VAL A 82 7.95 -7.49 24.01
C VAL A 82 8.10 -8.82 24.74
N GLU A 83 9.11 -8.90 25.60
CA GLU A 83 9.41 -10.09 26.43
C GLU A 83 8.98 -9.90 27.89
N ALA A 84 8.66 -8.67 28.31
CA ALA A 84 8.15 -8.34 29.64
C ALA A 84 7.32 -7.05 29.59
N GLY A 85 6.54 -6.77 30.65
CA GLY A 85 5.84 -5.49 30.83
C GLY A 85 4.33 -5.59 30.95
N ASP A 86 3.64 -4.47 30.72
CA ASP A 86 2.21 -4.29 31.04
C ASP A 86 1.26 -5.21 30.25
N VAL A 87 1.71 -5.79 29.14
CA VAL A 87 0.91 -6.70 28.29
C VAL A 87 0.85 -8.13 28.82
N VAL A 88 1.57 -8.45 29.92
CA VAL A 88 1.55 -9.79 30.56
C VAL A 88 0.13 -10.22 30.88
N ASP A 89 -0.70 -9.32 31.41
CA ASP A 89 -2.08 -9.64 31.77
C ASP A 89 -2.99 -9.85 30.55
N THR A 90 -2.71 -9.17 29.44
CA THR A 90 -3.44 -9.35 28.18
C THR A 90 -3.13 -10.71 27.54
N CYS A 91 -1.89 -11.18 27.67
CA CYS A 91 -1.46 -12.48 27.15
C CYS A 91 -1.65 -13.64 28.12
N ALA A 92 -2.03 -13.37 29.37
CA ALA A 92 -2.16 -14.38 30.40
C ALA A 92 -3.32 -15.35 30.13
N CYS A 93 -3.11 -16.60 30.51
CA CYS A 93 -4.13 -17.65 30.49
C CYS A 93 -4.05 -18.49 31.78
N ASN A 94 -5.02 -19.38 31.97
CA ASN A 94 -5.00 -20.36 33.05
C ASN A 94 -5.56 -21.71 32.55
N ASP A 95 -5.27 -22.78 33.28
CA ASP A 95 -5.67 -24.15 32.88
C ASP A 95 -7.18 -24.38 32.89
N SER A 96 -7.96 -23.47 33.49
CA SER A 96 -9.43 -23.51 33.49
C SER A 96 -10.04 -22.83 32.25
N LEU A 97 -9.25 -22.09 31.48
CA LEU A 97 -9.70 -21.50 30.22
C LEU A 97 -9.56 -22.53 29.09
N ILE A 98 -10.67 -22.80 28.42
CA ILE A 98 -10.68 -23.63 27.21
C ILE A 98 -9.94 -22.83 26.13
N PRO A 99 -8.92 -23.41 25.46
CA PRO A 99 -8.26 -22.75 24.35
C PRO A 99 -9.29 -22.34 23.30
N PRO A 100 -9.29 -21.07 22.87
CA PRO A 100 -10.27 -20.63 21.90
C PRO A 100 -10.06 -21.36 20.58
N VAL A 101 -11.09 -22.08 20.13
CA VAL A 101 -11.09 -22.77 18.85
C VAL A 101 -11.35 -21.75 17.76
N SER A 102 -10.40 -21.57 16.85
CA SER A 102 -10.63 -20.72 15.68
C SER A 102 -11.32 -21.51 14.57
N SER A 103 -12.30 -20.87 13.92
CA SER A 103 -12.94 -21.38 12.71
C SER A 103 -12.18 -20.98 11.43
N LEU A 104 -11.07 -20.26 11.59
CA LEU A 104 -10.22 -19.81 10.49
C LEU A 104 -9.31 -20.95 9.99
N PRO A 105 -9.02 -20.99 8.68
CA PRO A 105 -8.04 -21.90 8.10
C PRO A 105 -6.64 -21.76 8.70
N THR A 106 -5.82 -22.82 8.63
CA THR A 106 -4.47 -22.84 9.21
C THR A 106 -3.53 -21.81 8.57
N GLU A 107 -3.70 -21.53 7.28
CA GLU A 107 -2.94 -20.51 6.54
C GLU A 107 -3.15 -19.09 7.09
N CYS A 108 -4.21 -18.86 7.87
CA CYS A 108 -4.42 -17.58 8.53
C CYS A 108 -3.34 -17.28 9.58
N PHE A 109 -2.79 -18.32 10.22
CA PHE A 109 -1.88 -18.16 11.36
C PHE A 109 -0.40 -18.13 10.95
N SER A 110 -0.04 -18.71 9.82
CA SER A 110 1.32 -18.62 9.24
C SER A 110 1.22 -18.43 7.71
N PRO A 111 0.84 -17.22 7.24
CA PRO A 111 0.75 -16.96 5.81
C PRO A 111 2.12 -17.05 5.15
N ASP A 112 2.14 -17.58 3.92
CA ASP A 112 3.34 -17.67 3.10
C ASP A 112 3.60 -16.38 2.30
N GLY A 113 2.65 -15.44 2.26
CA GLY A 113 2.70 -14.20 1.47
C GLY A 113 2.15 -14.33 0.04
N SER A 114 1.95 -15.56 -0.44
CA SER A 114 1.58 -15.85 -1.83
C SER A 114 0.07 -15.83 -2.05
N ASN A 115 -0.71 -16.20 -1.03
CA ASN A 115 -2.16 -16.25 -1.11
C ASN A 115 -2.80 -14.88 -0.83
N CYS A 116 -3.24 -14.19 -1.88
CA CYS A 116 -3.90 -12.89 -1.77
C CYS A 116 -5.32 -12.95 -1.20
N ASP A 117 -5.97 -14.12 -1.21
CA ASP A 117 -7.27 -14.29 -0.58
C ASP A 117 -7.18 -14.31 0.95
N TRP A 118 -5.99 -14.36 1.53
CA TRP A 118 -5.77 -14.30 2.98
C TRP A 118 -6.48 -13.10 3.63
N TYR A 119 -6.45 -11.91 3.02
CA TYR A 119 -7.13 -10.72 3.56
C TYR A 119 -8.64 -10.95 3.73
N LYS A 120 -9.27 -11.61 2.77
CA LYS A 120 -10.71 -11.91 2.81
C LYS A 120 -11.02 -13.12 3.68
N SER A 121 -10.31 -14.23 3.45
CA SER A 121 -10.56 -15.52 4.10
C SER A 121 -10.18 -15.54 5.57
N CYS A 122 -9.31 -14.62 6.02
CA CYS A 122 -8.81 -14.56 7.38
C CYS A 122 -9.24 -13.29 8.13
N LEU A 123 -8.86 -12.10 7.64
CA LEU A 123 -9.14 -10.84 8.35
C LEU A 123 -10.61 -10.44 8.22
N GLU A 124 -11.12 -10.31 6.99
CA GLU A 124 -12.52 -9.90 6.74
C GLU A 124 -13.50 -10.92 7.32
N ARG A 125 -13.16 -12.22 7.26
CA ARG A 125 -13.95 -13.28 7.89
C ARG A 125 -14.05 -13.14 9.41
N LYS A 126 -13.01 -12.61 10.08
CA LYS A 126 -13.04 -12.35 11.53
C LYS A 126 -13.63 -10.98 11.87
N TYR A 127 -13.36 -9.97 11.06
CA TYR A 127 -13.79 -8.59 11.23
C TYR A 127 -14.59 -8.13 10.01
N SER A 128 -15.92 -8.16 10.12
CA SER A 128 -16.81 -7.58 9.13
C SER A 128 -16.68 -6.05 9.13
N CYS A 129 -15.73 -5.52 8.35
CA CYS A 129 -15.44 -4.10 8.26
C CYS A 129 -16.27 -3.36 7.19
N GLU A 130 -17.39 -3.93 6.72
CA GLU A 130 -18.24 -3.37 5.68
C GLU A 130 -18.63 -1.91 5.96
N GLY A 131 -18.52 -1.05 4.95
CA GLY A 131 -18.83 0.37 5.02
C GLY A 131 -17.76 1.25 5.69
N THR A 132 -16.62 0.69 6.09
CA THR A 132 -15.52 1.43 6.75
C THR A 132 -14.34 1.67 5.79
N SER A 133 -13.44 2.60 6.15
CA SER A 133 -12.16 2.78 5.43
C SER A 133 -11.34 1.49 5.35
N THR A 134 -11.42 0.65 6.38
CA THR A 134 -10.74 -0.64 6.48
C THR A 134 -11.22 -1.64 5.42
N GLU A 135 -12.49 -1.62 5.04
CA GLU A 135 -12.98 -2.44 3.91
C GLU A 135 -12.21 -2.10 2.63
N TYR A 136 -12.11 -0.80 2.32
CA TYR A 136 -11.38 -0.34 1.13
C TYR A 136 -9.91 -0.72 1.18
N LEU A 137 -9.28 -0.59 2.34
CA LEU A 137 -7.91 -1.03 2.55
C LEU A 137 -7.72 -2.52 2.27
N LEU A 138 -8.59 -3.38 2.82
CA LEU A 138 -8.47 -4.84 2.64
C LEU A 138 -8.70 -5.23 1.17
N ILE A 139 -9.68 -4.62 0.51
CA ILE A 139 -9.91 -4.78 -0.93
C ILE A 139 -8.66 -4.36 -1.71
N TYR A 140 -8.09 -3.21 -1.36
CA TYR A 140 -6.94 -2.64 -2.07
C TYR A 140 -5.68 -3.49 -1.93
N THR A 141 -5.40 -3.95 -0.71
CA THR A 141 -4.26 -4.81 -0.43
C THR A 141 -4.38 -6.14 -1.19
N LYS A 142 -5.59 -6.70 -1.28
CA LYS A 142 -5.86 -7.87 -2.12
C LYS A 142 -5.64 -7.58 -3.60
N ILE A 143 -6.16 -6.47 -4.12
CA ILE A 143 -5.96 -6.08 -5.53
C ILE A 143 -4.47 -6.02 -5.83
N PHE A 144 -3.70 -5.26 -5.06
CA PHE A 144 -2.26 -5.13 -5.22
C PHE A 144 -1.52 -6.46 -5.19
N CYS A 145 -1.83 -7.29 -4.21
CA CYS A 145 -1.28 -8.62 -4.11
C CYS A 145 -1.53 -9.42 -5.42
N ASN A 146 -2.74 -9.37 -5.97
CA ASN A 146 -3.09 -10.04 -7.23
C ASN A 146 -2.43 -9.40 -8.46
N LEU A 147 -2.26 -8.09 -8.49
CA LEU A 147 -1.61 -7.39 -9.61
C LEU A 147 -0.18 -7.88 -9.81
N PHE A 148 0.55 -8.03 -8.71
CA PHE A 148 1.92 -8.50 -8.78
C PHE A 148 2.03 -9.95 -9.25
N ILE A 149 1.07 -10.82 -8.90
CA ILE A 149 0.98 -12.16 -9.47
C ILE A 149 0.75 -12.10 -10.99
N LYS A 150 -0.23 -11.30 -11.41
CA LYS A 150 -0.63 -11.16 -12.82
C LYS A 150 0.51 -10.66 -13.71
N TYR A 151 1.31 -9.72 -13.20
CA TYR A 151 2.35 -9.04 -13.97
C TYR A 151 3.78 -9.48 -13.62
N LYS A 152 3.97 -10.59 -12.91
CA LYS A 152 5.30 -11.05 -12.47
C LYS A 152 6.37 -11.07 -13.58
N ASN A 153 5.97 -11.41 -14.82
CA ASN A 153 6.89 -11.55 -15.94
C ASN A 153 7.48 -10.22 -16.47
N VAL A 154 6.99 -9.06 -16.01
CA VAL A 154 7.56 -7.76 -16.40
C VAL A 154 8.57 -7.21 -15.40
N PHE A 155 8.73 -7.85 -14.24
CA PHE A 155 9.64 -7.38 -13.21
C PHE A 155 10.98 -8.10 -13.31
N THR A 156 12.06 -7.43 -12.91
CA THR A 156 13.34 -8.10 -12.68
C THR A 156 13.26 -9.06 -11.48
N ASP A 157 14.14 -10.06 -11.40
CA ASP A 157 14.22 -10.97 -10.25
C ASP A 157 14.36 -10.24 -8.92
N ARG A 158 15.06 -9.10 -8.93
CA ARG A 158 15.23 -8.27 -7.74
C ARG A 158 13.93 -7.60 -7.32
N ALA A 159 13.18 -7.06 -8.27
CA ALA A 159 11.87 -6.48 -8.00
C ALA A 159 10.85 -7.53 -7.57
N LEU A 160 10.89 -8.74 -8.15
CA LEU A 160 10.04 -9.86 -7.73
C LEU A 160 10.29 -10.26 -6.28
N ARG A 161 11.57 -10.37 -5.87
CA ARG A 161 11.91 -10.64 -4.47
C ARG A 161 11.36 -9.57 -3.54
N TRP A 162 11.56 -8.29 -3.86
CA TRP A 162 11.00 -7.19 -3.08
C TRP A 162 9.46 -7.25 -2.98
N ILE A 163 8.78 -7.50 -4.08
CA ILE A 163 7.32 -7.66 -4.13
C ILE A 163 6.86 -8.81 -3.22
N ASP A 164 7.48 -9.99 -3.34
CA ASP A 164 7.07 -11.17 -2.58
C ASP A 164 7.38 -11.01 -1.08
N ASP A 165 8.53 -10.45 -0.73
CA ASP A 165 8.90 -10.14 0.65
C ASP A 165 7.97 -9.07 1.26
N GLY A 166 7.64 -8.01 0.50
CA GLY A 166 6.71 -6.97 0.92
C GLY A 166 5.30 -7.50 1.17
N ARG A 167 4.78 -8.34 0.26
CA ARG A 167 3.47 -9.00 0.42
C ARG A 167 3.43 -9.87 1.67
N LYS A 168 4.46 -10.70 1.87
CA LYS A 168 4.55 -11.55 3.06
C LYS A 168 4.63 -10.72 4.34
N CYS A 169 5.48 -9.69 4.37
CA CYS A 169 5.62 -8.79 5.51
C CYS A 169 4.27 -8.13 5.87
N LEU A 170 3.52 -7.63 4.88
CA LEU A 170 2.21 -7.02 5.08
C LEU A 170 1.19 -8.00 5.68
N GLN A 171 1.13 -9.24 5.18
CA GLN A 171 0.24 -10.24 5.76
C GLN A 171 0.64 -10.54 7.21
N MET A 172 1.93 -10.79 7.46
CA MET A 172 2.46 -11.10 8.78
C MET A 172 2.18 -10.00 9.81
N ALA A 173 2.32 -8.73 9.44
CA ALA A 173 2.03 -7.60 10.33
C ALA A 173 0.58 -7.58 10.85
N LEU A 174 -0.34 -8.21 10.11
CA LEU A 174 -1.77 -8.27 10.43
C LEU A 174 -2.19 -9.60 11.06
N VAL A 175 -1.31 -10.60 11.10
CA VAL A 175 -1.61 -11.94 11.64
C VAL A 175 -2.01 -11.91 13.12
N GLN A 176 -1.49 -10.94 13.89
CA GLN A 176 -1.92 -10.72 15.28
C GLN A 176 -3.43 -10.56 15.42
N PHE A 177 -4.10 -9.92 14.44
CA PHE A 177 -5.54 -9.70 14.49
C PHE A 177 -6.33 -10.98 14.25
N VAL A 178 -5.78 -11.99 13.59
CA VAL A 178 -6.48 -13.29 13.43
C VAL A 178 -6.33 -14.19 14.66
N ARG A 179 -5.47 -13.84 15.62
CA ARG A 179 -5.32 -14.59 16.88
C ARG A 179 -6.61 -14.51 17.68
N PRO A 180 -7.16 -15.64 18.17
CA PRO A 180 -8.46 -15.61 18.82
C PRO A 180 -8.43 -15.02 20.23
N PHE A 181 -7.25 -14.86 20.83
CA PHE A 181 -7.07 -14.12 22.09
C PHE A 181 -6.85 -12.61 21.89
N ILE A 182 -6.78 -12.13 20.65
CA ILE A 182 -6.70 -10.70 20.32
C ILE A 182 -8.06 -10.20 19.82
N ASN A 183 -8.57 -9.15 20.47
CA ASN A 183 -9.75 -8.41 20.07
C ASN A 183 -9.35 -7.05 19.50
N GLY A 184 -9.20 -6.96 18.18
CA GLY A 184 -8.98 -5.69 17.47
C GLY A 184 -10.28 -5.01 17.02
N THR A 185 -10.12 -3.82 16.45
CA THR A 185 -11.17 -3.09 15.73
C THR A 185 -10.76 -2.91 14.27
N CYS A 186 -11.71 -2.59 13.39
CA CYS A 186 -11.39 -2.25 12.01
C CYS A 186 -10.39 -1.08 11.91
N GLN A 187 -10.51 -0.08 12.80
CA GLN A 187 -9.55 1.03 12.86
C GLN A 187 -8.14 0.55 13.23
N ALA A 188 -8.00 -0.32 14.24
CA ALA A 188 -6.70 -0.85 14.63
C ALA A 188 -6.03 -1.66 13.51
N ILE A 189 -6.82 -2.36 12.69
CA ILE A 189 -6.34 -3.07 11.50
C ILE A 189 -5.86 -2.06 10.44
N ASP A 190 -6.61 -0.98 10.24
CA ASP A 190 -6.27 0.08 9.29
C ASP A 190 -4.96 0.79 9.66
N ASP A 191 -4.81 1.12 10.94
CA ASP A 191 -3.60 1.74 11.49
C ASP A 191 -2.40 0.79 11.33
N ALA A 192 -2.55 -0.47 11.73
CA ALA A 192 -1.48 -1.46 11.64
C ALA A 192 -1.05 -1.74 10.18
N ALA A 193 -2.01 -1.82 9.25
CA ALA A 193 -1.69 -2.00 7.83
C ALA A 193 -1.00 -0.76 7.25
N SER A 194 -1.45 0.43 7.64
CA SER A 194 -0.85 1.70 7.26
C SER A 194 0.59 1.83 7.74
N ASP A 195 0.88 1.44 8.98
CA ASP A 195 2.23 1.46 9.56
C ASP A 195 3.13 0.38 8.93
N ALA A 196 2.56 -0.81 8.69
CA ALA A 196 3.25 -1.90 8.01
C ALA A 196 3.63 -1.54 6.58
N PHE A 197 2.83 -0.73 5.87
CA PHE A 197 3.10 -0.42 4.48
C PHE A 197 4.48 0.18 4.25
N LYS A 198 4.83 1.24 4.98
CA LYS A 198 6.13 1.90 4.82
C LYS A 198 7.27 0.95 5.20
N SER A 199 7.17 0.33 6.38
CA SER A 199 8.21 -0.57 6.89
C SER A 199 8.43 -1.78 5.98
N CYS A 200 7.38 -2.44 5.51
CA CYS A 200 7.46 -3.59 4.61
C CYS A 200 7.98 -3.25 3.22
N ASN A 201 7.79 -2.01 2.73
CA ASN A 201 8.35 -1.60 1.44
C ASN A 201 9.84 -1.23 1.54
N LEU A 202 10.25 -0.58 2.64
CA LEU A 202 11.65 -0.16 2.84
C LEU A 202 12.54 -1.29 3.32
N GLN A 203 12.06 -2.13 4.23
CA GLN A 203 12.84 -3.19 4.85
C GLN A 203 11.89 -4.30 5.33
N PRO A 204 11.37 -5.15 4.42
CA PRO A 204 10.45 -6.21 4.80
C PRO A 204 11.07 -7.17 5.81
N TYR A 205 12.38 -7.44 5.67
CA TYR A 205 13.17 -8.27 6.59
C TYR A 205 14.64 -7.84 6.60
N PRO A 206 15.42 -8.19 7.64
CA PRO A 206 16.87 -7.99 7.63
C PRO A 206 17.53 -8.65 6.41
N GLN A 207 18.41 -7.91 5.74
CA GLN A 207 19.22 -8.38 4.59
C GLN A 207 18.41 -8.82 3.36
N GLN A 208 17.16 -8.38 3.22
CA GLN A 208 16.30 -8.66 2.06
C GLN A 208 16.02 -7.43 1.21
N GLY A 209 15.41 -7.66 0.04
CA GLY A 209 15.21 -6.64 -0.97
C GLY A 209 14.32 -5.50 -0.49
N SER A 210 14.82 -4.28 -0.63
CA SER A 210 14.10 -3.03 -0.40
C SER A 210 13.53 -2.47 -1.71
N ILE A 211 12.51 -1.62 -1.61
CA ILE A 211 12.11 -0.73 -2.71
C ILE A 211 13.30 0.13 -3.19
N CYS A 212 14.28 0.40 -2.33
CA CYS A 212 15.48 1.15 -2.70
C CYS A 212 16.50 0.32 -3.52
N ASP A 213 16.33 -1.00 -3.59
CA ASP A 213 17.24 -1.89 -4.33
C ASP A 213 16.78 -2.17 -5.77
N ILE A 214 15.50 -1.93 -6.07
CA ILE A 214 14.91 -2.20 -7.39
C ILE A 214 15.29 -1.14 -8.42
N THR A 215 15.18 -1.48 -9.70
CA THR A 215 15.46 -0.50 -10.76
C THR A 215 14.35 0.55 -10.84
N ARG A 216 14.67 1.77 -11.29
CA ARG A 216 13.65 2.80 -11.55
C ARG A 216 12.55 2.30 -12.50
N ARG A 217 12.90 1.47 -13.48
CA ARG A 217 11.95 0.85 -14.40
C ARG A 217 10.93 -0.02 -13.65
N ASP A 218 11.42 -0.88 -12.75
CA ASP A 218 10.55 -1.75 -11.94
C ASP A 218 9.68 -0.92 -10.99
N TRP A 219 10.22 0.14 -10.41
CA TRP A 219 9.44 1.07 -9.58
C TRP A 219 8.30 1.73 -10.39
N LEU A 220 8.62 2.32 -11.55
CA LEU A 220 7.61 2.95 -12.42
C LEU A 220 6.53 1.94 -12.80
N ARG A 221 6.91 0.69 -13.12
CA ARG A 221 5.95 -0.39 -13.38
C ARG A 221 5.05 -0.64 -12.19
N ALA A 222 5.61 -0.83 -11.00
CA ALA A 222 4.83 -1.06 -9.79
C ALA A 222 3.87 0.10 -9.52
N PHE A 223 4.37 1.34 -9.51
CA PHE A 223 3.56 2.55 -9.27
C PHE A 223 2.41 2.69 -10.27
N TRP A 224 2.71 2.61 -11.57
CA TRP A 224 1.69 2.78 -12.60
C TRP A 224 0.74 1.61 -12.71
N MET A 225 1.14 0.38 -12.38
CA MET A 225 0.23 -0.76 -12.25
C MET A 225 -0.75 -0.56 -11.10
N MET A 226 -0.25 -0.16 -9.93
CA MET A 226 -1.06 0.20 -8.76
C MET A 226 -2.06 1.32 -9.10
N LYS A 227 -1.64 2.28 -9.94
CA LYS A 227 -2.48 3.38 -10.41
C LYS A 227 -3.48 2.98 -11.51
N PHE A 228 -3.10 2.08 -12.43
CA PHE A 228 -3.86 1.73 -13.64
C PHE A 228 -5.06 0.83 -13.37
N GLU A 229 -4.89 -0.16 -12.49
CA GLU A 229 -5.98 -1.08 -12.11
C GLU A 229 -7.05 -0.37 -11.26
N TYR A 230 -6.95 0.96 -11.20
CA TYR A 230 -7.90 1.89 -10.64
C TYR A 230 -8.46 2.83 -11.73
N ASN A 231 -9.68 2.53 -12.18
CA ASN A 231 -10.43 3.40 -13.08
C ASN A 231 -11.52 4.16 -12.29
N ILE A 232 -11.28 5.45 -12.05
CA ILE A 232 -12.24 6.55 -11.82
C ILE A 232 -13.56 6.14 -11.11
N SER A 233 -13.49 5.78 -9.82
CA SER A 233 -14.59 5.99 -8.87
C SER A 233 -14.04 6.01 -7.44
N ILE A 234 -14.06 7.19 -6.84
CA ILE A 234 -13.22 7.64 -5.71
C ILE A 234 -13.47 6.88 -4.41
N SER A 235 -12.41 6.29 -3.84
CA SER A 235 -12.20 6.34 -2.39
C SER A 235 -10.90 7.11 -2.13
N THR A 236 -10.94 8.06 -1.18
CA THR A 236 -9.78 8.85 -0.75
C THR A 236 -8.64 7.95 -0.27
N ALA A 237 -8.98 6.79 0.32
CA ALA A 237 -8.02 5.81 0.83
C ALA A 237 -7.04 5.30 -0.24
N ALA A 238 -7.50 4.92 -1.43
CA ALA A 238 -6.60 4.40 -2.47
C ALA A 238 -5.55 5.44 -2.93
N TYR A 239 -5.95 6.72 -2.98
CA TYR A 239 -5.03 7.81 -3.30
C TYR A 239 -3.99 8.04 -2.20
N VAL A 240 -4.41 8.01 -0.93
CA VAL A 240 -3.49 8.09 0.21
C VAL A 240 -2.46 6.96 0.14
N TRP A 241 -2.87 5.75 -0.25
CA TRP A 241 -1.93 4.63 -0.40
C TRP A 241 -0.95 4.80 -1.57
N LEU A 242 -1.41 5.26 -2.74
CA LEU A 242 -0.51 5.60 -3.85
C LEU A 242 0.47 6.70 -3.46
N GLN A 243 0.01 7.67 -2.68
CA GLN A 243 0.86 8.74 -2.19
C GLN A 243 1.90 8.22 -1.20
N LYS A 244 1.50 7.39 -0.23
CA LYS A 244 2.44 6.71 0.66
C LYS A 244 3.44 5.87 -0.12
N ALA A 245 3.04 5.20 -1.21
CA ALA A 245 3.94 4.42 -2.06
C ALA A 245 4.97 5.30 -2.75
N LEU A 246 4.53 6.46 -3.25
CA LEU A 246 5.39 7.47 -3.87
C LEU A 246 6.36 8.09 -2.86
N GLU A 247 5.86 8.52 -1.69
CA GLU A 247 6.66 9.07 -0.59
C GLU A 247 7.70 8.06 -0.10
N THR A 248 7.30 6.79 0.07
CA THR A 248 8.21 5.71 0.48
C THR A 248 9.34 5.53 -0.54
N PHE A 249 9.04 5.66 -1.83
CA PHE A 249 10.07 5.63 -2.86
C PHE A 249 11.03 6.84 -2.75
N TYR A 250 10.51 8.04 -2.52
CA TYR A 250 11.32 9.25 -2.39
C TYR A 250 12.28 9.24 -1.18
N GLU A 251 12.04 8.37 -0.20
CA GLU A 251 12.95 8.19 0.93
C GLU A 251 14.25 7.47 0.52
N CYS A 252 14.29 6.82 -0.64
CA CYS A 252 15.52 6.23 -1.17
C CYS A 252 16.53 7.32 -1.57
N GLN A 253 17.74 7.26 -1.01
CA GLN A 253 18.79 8.29 -1.19
C GLN A 253 19.41 8.33 -2.59
N ASN A 254 19.14 7.33 -3.43
CA ASN A 254 19.56 7.30 -4.81
C ASN A 254 18.45 7.94 -5.65
N ASP A 255 18.60 9.23 -5.98
CA ASP A 255 17.77 9.87 -7.01
C ASP A 255 18.51 9.84 -8.35
N PRO A 256 18.36 8.78 -9.18
CA PRO A 256 18.91 8.83 -10.53
C PRO A 256 18.29 9.98 -11.33
N GLN A 257 18.89 10.46 -12.42
CA GLN A 257 18.28 11.55 -13.18
C GLN A 257 16.97 11.13 -13.85
N VAL A 258 15.88 11.89 -13.68
CA VAL A 258 14.53 11.60 -14.24
C VAL A 258 14.57 11.41 -15.77
N ASN A 259 15.57 11.99 -16.42
CA ASN A 259 15.74 12.05 -17.88
C ASN A 259 15.77 10.69 -18.60
N ASP A 260 16.22 9.61 -17.96
CA ASP A 260 16.36 8.29 -18.60
C ASP A 260 15.02 7.72 -19.11
N PHE A 261 13.90 8.20 -18.57
CA PHE A 261 12.55 7.77 -18.93
C PHE A 261 11.72 8.88 -19.59
N GLY A 262 12.32 10.02 -19.96
CA GLY A 262 11.61 11.20 -20.50
C GLY A 262 10.72 10.94 -21.73
N HIS A 263 10.92 9.81 -22.42
CA HIS A 263 10.15 9.37 -23.58
C HIS A 263 8.85 8.59 -23.22
N VAL A 264 8.69 8.15 -21.97
CA VAL A 264 7.49 7.41 -21.49
C VAL A 264 6.97 7.92 -20.15
N TYR A 265 7.72 8.77 -19.46
CA TYR A 265 7.38 9.34 -18.16
C TYR A 265 7.98 10.74 -18.04
N GLN A 266 7.16 11.70 -17.62
CA GLN A 266 7.60 13.05 -17.27
C GLN A 266 6.91 13.51 -16.00
N GLU A 267 7.60 14.38 -15.27
CA GLU A 267 7.13 14.95 -14.03
C GLU A 267 7.19 16.47 -14.12
N PHE A 268 6.12 17.14 -13.70
CA PHE A 268 5.99 18.58 -13.81
C PHE A 268 5.61 19.21 -12.47
N LYS A 269 6.23 20.34 -12.17
CA LYS A 269 5.78 21.26 -11.13
C LYS A 269 4.79 22.25 -11.73
N LEU A 270 3.55 22.21 -11.28
CA LEU A 270 2.49 23.10 -11.72
C LEU A 270 2.14 24.10 -10.61
N THR A 271 2.25 25.39 -10.91
CA THR A 271 1.78 26.47 -10.04
C THR A 271 0.37 26.88 -10.47
N MET A 272 -0.53 26.87 -9.50
CA MET A 272 -1.94 27.18 -9.65
C MET A 272 -2.27 28.43 -8.85
N ASP A 273 -2.75 29.48 -9.53
CA ASP A 273 -3.29 30.67 -8.89
C ASP A 273 -4.77 30.46 -8.58
N LEU A 274 -5.15 30.70 -7.33
CA LEU A 274 -6.54 30.61 -6.89
C LEU A 274 -7.25 31.94 -7.15
N ILE A 275 -8.14 31.95 -8.15
CA ILE A 275 -8.80 33.16 -8.65
C ILE A 275 -10.05 33.49 -7.83
N GLN A 276 -10.86 32.48 -7.54
CA GLN A 276 -12.09 32.62 -6.78
C GLN A 276 -12.26 31.39 -5.91
N THR A 277 -12.55 31.60 -4.63
CA THR A 277 -12.83 30.52 -3.69
C THR A 277 -14.30 30.52 -3.32
N SER A 278 -14.90 29.34 -3.22
CA SER A 278 -16.16 29.14 -2.47
C SER A 278 -15.96 29.28 -0.94
N TRP A 279 -14.70 29.39 -0.52
CA TRP A 279 -14.26 29.39 0.87
C TRP A 279 -14.41 30.79 1.46
N ASN A 280 -15.57 31.07 2.03
CA ASN A 280 -15.85 32.40 2.60
C ASN A 280 -15.04 32.72 3.87
N ASN A 281 -14.31 31.79 4.48
CA ASN A 281 -13.45 32.07 5.64
C ASN A 281 -12.28 31.07 5.75
N GLN A 282 -11.08 31.61 6.00
CA GLN A 282 -9.87 31.01 6.62
C GLN A 282 -9.53 29.55 6.27
N ILE A 283 -8.37 29.32 5.63
CA ILE A 283 -7.98 27.98 5.21
C ILE A 283 -6.76 27.48 5.99
N ASN A 284 -7.02 26.68 7.02
CA ASN A 284 -6.12 25.61 7.47
C ASN A 284 -6.56 24.32 6.76
N LEU A 285 -6.28 24.22 5.46
CA LEU A 285 -6.44 22.96 4.72
C LEU A 285 -5.50 21.94 5.33
N ASN A 286 -6.01 20.77 5.70
CA ASN A 286 -5.11 19.65 6.01
C ASN A 286 -4.53 19.08 4.69
N LYS A 287 -3.45 18.30 4.83
CA LYS A 287 -2.74 17.72 3.68
C LYS A 287 -3.67 16.88 2.79
N ASP A 288 -4.54 16.06 3.39
CA ASP A 288 -5.43 15.18 2.65
C ASP A 288 -6.42 15.95 1.77
N GLN A 289 -7.02 17.02 2.30
CA GLN A 289 -7.93 17.87 1.54
C GLN A 289 -7.20 18.57 0.38
N PHE A 290 -5.96 18.98 0.61
CA PHE A 290 -5.12 19.60 -0.41
C PHE A 290 -4.77 18.62 -1.53
N ASP A 291 -4.42 17.38 -1.17
CA ASP A 291 -4.16 16.30 -2.12
C ASP A 291 -5.41 15.95 -2.94
N GLN A 292 -6.60 15.94 -2.33
CA GLN A 292 -7.86 15.75 -3.08
C GLN A 292 -8.11 16.85 -4.12
N ILE A 293 -7.77 18.11 -3.81
CA ILE A 293 -7.88 19.20 -4.78
C ILE A 293 -6.89 18.99 -5.94
N ALA A 294 -5.64 18.63 -5.63
CA ALA A 294 -4.62 18.35 -6.64
C ALA A 294 -5.01 17.21 -7.59
N ILE A 295 -5.64 16.15 -7.04
CA ILE A 295 -6.16 15.02 -7.80
C ILE A 295 -7.28 15.44 -8.75
N ASP A 296 -8.28 16.18 -8.27
CA ASP A 296 -9.39 16.65 -9.12
C ASP A 296 -8.89 17.60 -10.23
N ILE A 297 -7.97 18.51 -9.91
CA ILE A 297 -7.29 19.36 -10.90
C ILE A 297 -6.60 18.52 -11.97
N THR A 298 -5.80 17.53 -11.55
CA THR A 298 -5.07 16.64 -12.46
C THR A 298 -6.01 15.88 -13.39
N HIS A 299 -7.11 15.35 -12.85
CA HIS A 299 -8.11 14.64 -13.63
C HIS A 299 -8.78 15.53 -14.69
N ARG A 300 -9.09 16.79 -14.33
CA ARG A 300 -9.68 17.77 -15.24
C ARG A 300 -8.71 18.17 -16.35
N ILE A 301 -7.41 18.33 -16.05
CA ILE A 301 -6.37 18.57 -17.05
C ILE A 301 -6.28 17.40 -18.03
N ALA A 302 -6.20 16.17 -17.54
CA ALA A 302 -6.15 14.98 -18.38
C ALA A 302 -7.35 14.90 -19.34
N LYS A 303 -8.56 15.16 -18.82
CA LYS A 303 -9.80 15.20 -19.62
C LYS A 303 -9.79 16.33 -20.65
N PHE A 304 -9.34 17.53 -20.28
CA PHE A 304 -9.21 18.67 -21.22
C PHE A 304 -8.27 18.36 -22.37
N LEU A 305 -7.18 17.64 -22.10
CA LEU A 305 -6.23 17.22 -23.11
C LEU A 305 -6.73 16.04 -23.96
N ASN A 306 -7.94 15.52 -23.70
CA ASN A 306 -8.47 14.29 -24.30
C ASN A 306 -7.50 13.11 -24.13
N ALA A 307 -6.80 13.04 -23.01
CA ALA A 307 -5.90 11.94 -22.70
C ALA A 307 -6.75 10.72 -22.29
N SER A 308 -6.76 9.67 -23.11
CA SER A 308 -7.40 8.40 -22.74
C SER A 308 -6.74 7.81 -21.49
N PRO A 309 -7.50 7.48 -20.42
CA PRO A 309 -6.95 6.89 -19.20
C PRO A 309 -6.38 5.48 -19.42
N GLU A 310 -6.72 4.83 -20.53
CA GLU A 310 -6.18 3.52 -20.92
C GLU A 310 -4.76 3.63 -21.51
N GLN A 311 -4.43 4.79 -22.08
CA GLN A 311 -3.15 5.04 -22.74
C GLN A 311 -2.21 5.84 -21.84
N TRP A 312 -2.76 6.81 -21.10
CA TRP A 312 -1.97 7.80 -20.37
C TRP A 312 -2.24 7.74 -18.87
N GLY A 313 -1.17 7.60 -18.10
CA GLY A 313 -1.19 7.68 -16.66
C GLY A 313 -1.09 9.14 -16.24
N TRP A 314 -2.02 9.58 -15.39
CA TRP A 314 -2.00 10.91 -14.77
C TRP A 314 -2.14 10.76 -13.27
N TYR A 315 -1.21 11.33 -12.52
CA TYR A 315 -1.26 11.38 -11.07
C TYR A 315 -0.70 12.72 -10.59
N GLY A 316 -1.42 13.39 -9.70
CA GLY A 316 -0.94 14.64 -9.13
C GLY A 316 -1.23 14.71 -7.64
N TYR A 317 -0.28 15.28 -6.91
CA TYR A 317 -0.37 15.49 -5.46
C TYR A 317 0.08 16.89 -5.10
N GLY A 318 -0.47 17.41 -4.00
CA GLY A 318 -0.19 18.75 -3.55
C GLY A 318 1.14 18.81 -2.80
N VAL A 319 1.95 19.86 -3.06
CA VAL A 319 3.21 20.10 -2.35
C VAL A 319 3.11 21.23 -1.34
N THR A 320 2.65 22.42 -1.76
CA THR A 320 2.60 23.61 -0.88
C THR A 320 1.46 24.55 -1.23
N LEU A 321 0.86 25.14 -0.20
CA LEU A 321 -0.02 26.31 -0.33
C LEU A 321 0.71 27.54 0.21
N ALA A 322 1.08 28.47 -0.66
CA ALA A 322 1.72 29.72 -0.28
C ALA A 322 0.69 30.85 -0.25
N GLN A 323 0.56 31.52 0.90
CA GLN A 323 -0.15 32.78 0.99
C GLN A 323 0.83 33.91 0.68
N GLN A 324 0.73 34.53 -0.49
CA GLN A 324 1.48 35.74 -0.75
C GLN A 324 0.95 36.87 0.16
N ARG A 325 1.87 37.59 0.82
CA ARG A 325 1.58 38.75 1.69
C ARG A 325 1.30 40.05 0.92
N SER A 326 1.26 40.02 -0.42
CA SER A 326 1.07 41.22 -1.24
C SER A 326 -0.42 41.59 -1.35
N ASN A 327 -0.71 42.88 -1.58
CA ASN A 327 -2.06 43.45 -1.69
C ASN A 327 -2.90 42.91 -2.87
N THR A 328 -2.38 41.95 -3.64
CA THR A 328 -3.14 41.20 -4.65
C THR A 328 -3.51 39.81 -4.12
N VAL A 329 -4.81 39.55 -4.08
CA VAL A 329 -5.47 38.43 -3.39
C VAL A 329 -5.31 37.11 -4.18
N TYR A 330 -4.09 36.65 -4.44
CA TYR A 330 -3.89 35.34 -5.06
C TYR A 330 -3.20 34.38 -4.08
N LYS A 331 -3.92 33.33 -3.69
CA LYS A 331 -3.32 32.18 -3.01
C LYS A 331 -2.72 31.28 -4.08
N GLN A 332 -1.47 30.87 -3.90
CA GLN A 332 -0.80 29.98 -4.85
C GLN A 332 -0.74 28.56 -4.29
N MET A 333 -1.02 27.60 -5.14
CA MET A 333 -0.92 26.17 -4.88
C MET A 333 0.12 25.59 -5.83
N THR A 334 0.99 24.72 -5.31
CA THR A 334 1.92 23.95 -6.12
C THR A 334 1.49 22.49 -6.12
N ILE A 335 1.34 21.93 -7.31
CA ILE A 335 1.03 20.51 -7.57
C ILE A 335 2.25 19.91 -8.29
N VAL A 336 2.65 18.71 -7.88
CA VAL A 336 3.54 17.87 -8.69
C VAL A 336 2.70 16.89 -9.48
N LEU A 337 2.91 16.86 -10.79
CA LEU A 337 2.12 16.13 -11.77
C LEU A 337 3.01 15.11 -12.49
N LEU A 338 2.66 13.83 -12.35
CA LEU A 338 3.29 12.70 -13.00
C LEU A 338 2.44 12.31 -14.22
N VAL A 339 3.08 12.23 -15.39
CA VAL A 339 2.45 11.84 -16.64
C VAL A 339 3.22 10.68 -17.27
N ALA A 340 2.54 9.63 -17.69
CA ALA A 340 3.16 8.45 -18.27
C ALA A 340 2.43 7.89 -19.49
N ASP A 341 3.18 7.27 -20.40
CA ASP A 341 2.66 6.29 -21.36
C ASP A 341 2.55 4.91 -20.69
N LEU A 342 1.33 4.50 -20.37
CA LEU A 342 1.08 3.22 -19.71
C LEU A 342 1.43 2.04 -20.61
N SER A 343 1.23 2.18 -21.92
CA SER A 343 1.59 1.14 -22.87
C SER A 343 3.11 0.94 -22.93
N GLY A 344 3.87 2.04 -22.90
CA GLY A 344 5.33 2.02 -22.85
C GLY A 344 5.87 1.42 -21.54
N ILE A 345 5.21 1.68 -20.42
CA ILE A 345 5.63 1.16 -19.11
C ILE A 345 5.31 -0.33 -18.92
N VAL A 346 4.11 -0.76 -19.32
CA VAL A 346 3.58 -2.11 -19.03
C VAL A 346 3.98 -3.15 -20.08
N ASN A 347 4.01 -2.84 -21.38
CA ASN A 347 4.15 -3.86 -22.43
C ASN A 347 5.59 -4.26 -22.78
N ASN A 348 6.56 -4.01 -21.89
CA ASN A 348 7.95 -4.45 -22.05
C ASN A 348 8.66 -3.96 -23.34
N THR A 349 8.08 -3.02 -24.09
CA THR A 349 8.68 -2.41 -25.30
C THR A 349 9.80 -1.42 -24.99
N LEU A 350 10.33 -1.41 -23.76
CA LEU A 350 11.44 -0.57 -23.29
C LEU A 350 12.83 -0.93 -23.88
N ILE A 351 12.83 -1.61 -25.03
CA ILE A 351 13.92 -1.46 -26.00
C ILE A 351 13.28 -0.92 -27.28
N PRO A 352 12.93 0.38 -27.35
CA PRO A 352 13.16 1.02 -28.64
C PRO A 352 14.68 0.89 -28.88
N PRO A 353 15.14 0.51 -30.08
CA PRO A 353 16.52 0.79 -30.44
C PRO A 353 16.76 2.25 -30.09
N VAL A 354 17.80 2.51 -29.29
CA VAL A 354 18.23 3.83 -28.82
C VAL A 354 17.94 4.87 -29.91
N ASN A 355 16.86 5.67 -29.76
CA ASN A 355 16.38 6.79 -30.60
C ASN A 355 14.88 6.85 -30.98
N ILE A 356 14.00 5.93 -30.59
CA ILE A 356 12.57 6.14 -30.90
C ILE A 356 11.91 7.00 -29.82
N THR A 357 11.89 8.32 -30.05
CA THR A 357 11.00 9.24 -29.34
C THR A 357 9.56 8.75 -29.48
N ASN A 358 8.84 8.63 -28.36
CA ASN A 358 7.41 8.35 -28.39
C ASN A 358 6.66 9.60 -28.88
N ILE A 359 6.45 9.65 -30.19
CA ILE A 359 5.87 10.81 -30.88
C ILE A 359 4.54 11.22 -30.22
N LYS A 360 3.69 10.26 -29.88
CA LYS A 360 2.38 10.53 -29.26
C LYS A 360 2.50 11.11 -27.86
N PHE A 361 3.45 10.62 -27.06
CA PHE A 361 3.70 11.17 -25.73
C PHE A 361 4.20 12.61 -25.82
N ASN A 362 5.16 12.87 -26.72
CA ASN A 362 5.67 14.22 -26.96
C ASN A 362 4.56 15.16 -27.47
N GLU A 363 3.70 14.71 -28.39
CA GLU A 363 2.54 15.47 -28.85
C GLU A 363 1.58 15.84 -27.71
N LEU A 364 1.34 14.92 -26.77
CA LEU A 364 0.52 15.17 -25.58
C LEU A 364 1.16 16.23 -24.67
N ILE A 365 2.47 16.12 -24.42
CA ILE A 365 3.21 17.11 -23.62
C ILE A 365 3.22 18.48 -24.30
N GLU A 366 3.46 18.55 -25.60
CA GLU A 366 3.42 19.82 -26.35
C GLU A 366 2.00 20.41 -26.39
N LYS A 367 0.96 19.58 -26.48
CA LYS A 367 -0.43 20.04 -26.35
C LYS A 367 -0.68 20.66 -24.96
N PHE A 368 -0.13 20.07 -23.91
CA PHE A 368 -0.23 20.60 -22.55
C PHE A 368 0.51 21.94 -22.41
N LYS A 369 1.76 22.03 -22.85
CA LYS A 369 2.54 23.28 -22.89
C LYS A 369 1.81 24.39 -23.65
N ASN A 370 1.27 24.07 -24.83
CA ASN A 370 0.55 25.04 -25.65
C ASN A 370 -0.73 25.54 -24.98
N ALA A 371 -1.47 24.68 -24.26
CA ALA A 371 -2.64 25.10 -23.51
C ALA A 371 -2.27 26.07 -22.37
N LEU A 372 -1.15 25.84 -21.70
CA LEU A 372 -0.63 26.75 -20.67
C LEU A 372 -0.23 28.11 -21.27
N ILE A 373 0.56 28.11 -22.34
CA ILE A 373 1.01 29.35 -23.02
C ILE A 373 -0.16 30.20 -23.53
N LYS A 374 -1.25 29.55 -23.94
CA LYS A 374 -2.48 30.24 -24.37
C LYS A 374 -3.34 30.73 -23.20
N GLY A 375 -3.04 30.30 -21.98
CA GLY A 375 -3.86 30.59 -20.80
C GLY A 375 -5.20 29.85 -20.79
N ASP A 376 -5.30 28.71 -21.46
CA ASP A 376 -6.55 27.93 -21.58
C ASP A 376 -6.85 27.07 -20.34
N LEU A 377 -5.90 26.94 -19.41
CA LEU A 377 -6.00 26.05 -18.24
C LEU A 377 -6.67 26.73 -17.05
N LEU A 378 -7.94 27.09 -17.23
CA LEU A 378 -8.82 27.59 -16.18
C LEU A 378 -9.73 26.46 -15.67
N ILE A 379 -9.44 25.96 -14.48
CA ILE A 379 -10.05 24.76 -13.90
C ILE A 379 -11.02 25.16 -12.80
N GLN A 380 -12.29 24.81 -12.96
CA GLN A 380 -13.32 25.06 -11.96
C GLN A 380 -13.77 23.75 -11.32
N ASN A 381 -13.85 23.72 -9.99
CA ASN A 381 -14.39 22.63 -9.19
C ASN A 381 -15.17 23.16 -7.98
N ASP A 382 -15.64 22.26 -7.11
CA ASP A 382 -16.43 22.62 -5.92
C ASP A 382 -15.65 23.50 -4.92
N ASN A 383 -14.32 23.44 -4.97
CA ASN A 383 -13.41 24.19 -4.11
C ASN A 383 -13.05 25.57 -4.66
N GLY A 384 -13.35 25.86 -5.93
CA GLY A 384 -13.12 27.18 -6.53
C GLY A 384 -12.67 27.13 -7.98
N THR A 385 -12.10 28.26 -8.40
CA THR A 385 -11.54 28.46 -9.74
C THR A 385 -10.04 28.63 -9.63
N PHE A 386 -9.32 27.72 -10.28
CA PHE A 386 -7.87 27.64 -10.31
C PHE A 386 -7.36 27.94 -11.70
N TYR A 387 -6.29 28.71 -11.80
CA TYR A 387 -5.63 29.05 -13.05
C TYR A 387 -4.20 28.51 -13.04
N ALA A 388 -3.84 27.67 -14.01
CA ALA A 388 -2.46 27.23 -14.13
C ALA A 388 -1.59 28.37 -14.66
N SER A 389 -0.73 28.92 -13.82
CA SER A 389 0.07 30.12 -14.12
C SER A 389 1.50 29.79 -14.53
N GLN A 390 2.04 28.66 -14.06
CA GLN A 390 3.39 28.24 -14.40
C GLN A 390 3.52 26.72 -14.39
N MET A 391 4.38 26.19 -15.27
CA MET A 391 4.81 24.80 -15.28
C MET A 391 6.32 24.74 -15.40
N GLY A 392 6.97 23.86 -14.65
CA GLY A 392 8.38 23.51 -14.81
C GLY A 392 8.54 21.99 -14.92
N HIS A 393 9.44 21.52 -15.76
CA HIS A 393 9.75 20.10 -15.89
C HIS A 393 10.75 19.67 -14.82
N CYS A 394 10.43 18.66 -14.00
CA CYS A 394 11.24 18.27 -12.85
C CYS A 394 12.54 17.58 -13.28
N MET A 395 13.67 17.98 -12.68
CA MET A 395 14.97 17.34 -12.92
C MET A 395 15.22 16.11 -12.04
N ASP A 396 14.61 16.13 -10.87
CA ASP A 396 14.74 15.15 -9.80
C ASP A 396 13.34 14.67 -9.37
N MET A 397 13.28 13.50 -8.74
CA MET A 397 12.00 12.87 -8.39
C MET A 397 11.26 13.56 -7.26
N LYS A 398 11.94 14.39 -6.46
CA LYS A 398 11.27 15.24 -5.46
C LYS A 398 10.82 16.57 -6.04
N CYS A 399 11.15 16.80 -7.31
CA CYS A 399 10.94 18.06 -8.02
C CYS A 399 11.45 19.29 -7.24
N HIS A 400 12.62 19.15 -6.59
CA HIS A 400 13.29 20.28 -5.95
C HIS A 400 13.84 21.26 -6.97
N ALA A 401 14.28 20.76 -8.13
CA ALA A 401 14.76 21.53 -9.27
C ALA A 401 13.88 21.31 -10.51
N THR A 402 13.65 22.39 -11.27
CA THR A 402 12.95 22.34 -12.56
C THR A 402 13.80 22.90 -13.68
N ILE A 403 13.63 22.34 -14.87
CA ILE A 403 14.08 22.85 -16.17
C ILE A 403 12.89 23.34 -16.98
N GLU A 404 13.13 24.24 -17.92
CA GLU A 404 12.11 24.75 -18.84
C GLU A 404 10.86 25.30 -18.13
N ASN A 405 11.03 26.40 -17.41
CA ASN A 405 9.89 27.07 -16.78
C ASN A 405 9.06 27.81 -17.83
N ILE A 406 7.82 27.36 -18.03
CA ILE A 406 6.84 27.93 -18.94
C ILE A 406 5.81 28.68 -18.11
N SER A 407 5.57 29.94 -18.45
CA SER A 407 4.57 30.78 -17.79
C SER A 407 3.40 31.05 -18.71
N ALA A 408 2.19 30.98 -18.14
CA ALA A 408 0.99 31.45 -18.80
C ALA A 408 0.95 33.00 -18.78
N PRO A 409 0.18 33.63 -19.68
CA PRO A 409 -0.12 35.06 -19.57
C PRO A 409 -0.76 35.40 -18.22
N PRO A 410 -0.63 36.63 -17.71
CA PRO A 410 -1.35 37.04 -16.51
C PRO A 410 -2.86 36.80 -16.67
N TYR A 411 -3.50 36.28 -15.62
CA TYR A 411 -4.94 36.11 -15.63
C TYR A 411 -5.66 37.46 -15.80
N GLY A 412 -6.34 37.65 -16.93
CA GLY A 412 -7.19 38.80 -17.21
C GLY A 412 -8.63 38.36 -17.40
N SER A 413 -9.60 39.05 -16.79
CA SER A 413 -11.04 38.72 -16.91
C SER A 413 -11.59 38.80 -18.35
N LYS A 414 -10.84 39.40 -19.27
CA LYS A 414 -11.14 39.51 -20.70
C LYS A 414 -10.44 38.46 -21.58
N ASN A 415 -9.58 37.62 -21.00
CA ASN A 415 -9.08 36.47 -21.72
C ASN A 415 -10.26 35.49 -21.76
N ASP A 416 -10.85 35.26 -22.93
CA ASP A 416 -11.81 34.19 -23.20
C ASP A 416 -11.15 32.80 -23.05
N ALA A 417 -10.42 32.59 -21.96
CA ALA A 417 -9.86 31.31 -21.57
C ALA A 417 -11.03 30.33 -21.55
N ARG A 418 -10.91 29.25 -22.32
CA ARG A 418 -11.94 28.21 -22.38
C ARG A 418 -12.18 27.69 -20.97
N ARG A 419 -13.25 28.17 -20.33
CA ARG A 419 -13.57 27.81 -18.95
C ARG A 419 -13.84 26.31 -18.91
N ILE A 420 -13.00 25.55 -18.21
CA ILE A 420 -13.20 24.11 -18.02
C ILE A 420 -14.21 23.93 -16.89
N VAL A 421 -15.50 24.09 -17.23
CA VAL A 421 -16.60 23.74 -16.32
C VAL A 421 -17.01 22.30 -16.59
N ILE A 422 -16.34 21.35 -15.94
CA ILE A 422 -16.86 19.97 -15.90
C ILE A 422 -17.80 19.92 -14.70
N LYS A 423 -19.12 20.02 -14.95
CA LYS A 423 -20.13 19.81 -13.91
C LYS A 423 -20.00 18.39 -13.36
N ASN A 424 -19.87 18.26 -12.04
CA ASN A 424 -19.97 16.98 -11.35
C ASN A 424 -21.39 16.43 -11.55
N ASN A 425 -21.53 15.27 -12.20
CA ASN A 425 -22.77 14.51 -12.11
C ASN A 425 -22.80 13.88 -10.72
N ASN A 426 -23.60 14.44 -9.82
CA ASN A 426 -23.76 14.07 -8.40
C ASN A 426 -24.35 12.65 -8.16
N HIS A 427 -24.10 11.67 -9.03
CA HIS A 427 -24.58 10.28 -8.86
C HIS A 427 -23.52 9.28 -8.37
N ILE A 428 -22.34 9.75 -7.97
CA ILE A 428 -21.19 8.87 -7.67
C ILE A 428 -21.32 8.19 -6.28
N HIS A 429 -22.16 8.68 -5.37
CA HIS A 429 -22.33 8.09 -4.04
C HIS A 429 -23.37 6.95 -3.94
N SER A 430 -24.20 6.70 -4.95
CA SER A 430 -25.38 5.82 -4.78
C SER A 430 -25.36 4.49 -5.53
N ASN A 431 -24.22 4.04 -6.10
CA ASN A 431 -24.16 2.80 -6.90
C ASN A 431 -23.04 1.82 -6.49
N TRP A 432 -22.71 1.79 -5.19
CA TRP A 432 -21.61 0.98 -4.65
C TRP A 432 -21.86 -0.54 -4.69
N SER A 433 -23.11 -1.00 -4.54
CA SER A 433 -23.45 -2.44 -4.62
C SER A 433 -23.23 -3.03 -6.02
N LEU A 434 -23.47 -2.24 -7.08
CA LEU A 434 -23.27 -2.64 -8.47
C LEU A 434 -21.79 -2.66 -8.88
N ILE A 435 -20.93 -1.85 -8.26
CA ILE A 435 -19.49 -1.79 -8.56
C ILE A 435 -18.75 -2.93 -7.86
N SER A 436 -19.05 -3.23 -6.59
CA SER A 436 -18.52 -4.41 -5.89
C SER A 436 -18.90 -5.71 -6.62
N GLN A 437 -20.13 -5.82 -7.14
CA GLN A 437 -20.55 -6.95 -7.96
C GLN A 437 -19.80 -7.04 -9.29
N ARG A 438 -19.47 -5.91 -9.95
CA ARG A 438 -18.70 -5.91 -11.21
C ARG A 438 -17.23 -6.25 -11.02
N VAL A 439 -16.58 -5.76 -9.96
CA VAL A 439 -15.20 -6.11 -9.62
C VAL A 439 -15.09 -7.59 -9.26
N ASN A 440 -16.01 -8.11 -8.44
CA ASN A 440 -16.07 -9.55 -8.15
C ASN A 440 -16.38 -10.40 -9.40
N ALA A 441 -17.26 -9.94 -10.30
CA ALA A 441 -17.54 -10.63 -11.56
C ALA A 441 -16.35 -10.64 -12.53
N GLN A 442 -15.52 -9.59 -12.56
CA GLN A 442 -14.31 -9.56 -13.38
C GLN A 442 -13.18 -10.43 -12.82
N ILE A 443 -13.09 -10.55 -11.49
CA ILE A 443 -12.14 -11.47 -10.84
C ILE A 443 -12.56 -12.93 -11.06
N ASN A 444 -13.86 -13.23 -11.00
CA ASN A 444 -14.36 -14.61 -11.12
C ASN A 444 -14.51 -15.12 -12.57
N ASN A 445 -14.63 -14.25 -13.57
CA ASN A 445 -14.78 -14.66 -14.98
C ASN A 445 -13.45 -14.86 -15.75
N LYS A 446 -12.30 -14.80 -15.07
CA LYS A 446 -10.97 -15.03 -15.67
C LYS A 446 -10.07 -15.98 -14.86
N ALA A 447 -10.63 -16.70 -13.90
CA ALA A 447 -10.00 -17.80 -13.19
C ALA A 447 -10.37 -19.14 -13.83
#